data_AF-A0A4R6AN51-F1
#
_entry.id   AF-A0A4R6AN51-F1
#
_cell.length_a   1.000
_cell.length_b   1.000
_cell.length_c   1.000
_cell.angle_alpha   90.00
_cell.angle_beta   90.00
_cell.angle_gamma   90.00
#
_symmetry.space_group_name_H-M   'P 1'
#
loop_
_entity.id
_entity.type
_entity.pdbx_description
1 polymer ?
#
loop_
_entity_poly.entity_id
_entity_poly.type
_entity_poly.pdbx_seq_one_letter_code
_entity_poly.pdbx_strand_id
1 'polypeptide(L)' 'MRSMRFMPKGYGGHRRQPDEVKRDGWKEQGLLAVAIDDDRLTWPERELVRQLGERLYGKREREARHG' A
#
# COMPACT_ATOMS: atom_id res chain seq x y z
N MET A 1 -35.39 3.90 25.62
CA MET A 1 -34.02 4.42 25.84
C MET A 1 -33.21 4.23 24.57
N ARG A 2 -32.63 5.30 24.01
CA ARG A 2 -32.01 5.34 22.67
C ARG A 2 -30.57 4.82 22.77
N SER A 3 -30.29 3.67 22.17
CA SER A 3 -28.92 3.13 22.04
C SER A 3 -28.10 4.05 21.13
N MET A 4 -27.15 4.80 21.71
CA MET A 4 -26.18 5.56 20.94
C MET A 4 -25.21 4.58 20.26
N ARG A 5 -25.29 4.50 18.92
CA ARG A 5 -24.31 3.81 18.08
C ARG A 5 -23.02 4.63 18.13
N PHE A 6 -22.03 4.15 18.86
CA PHE A 6 -20.69 4.73 18.89
C PHE A 6 -20.06 4.54 17.50
N MET A 7 -19.91 5.63 16.75
CA MET A 7 -19.13 5.67 15.52
C MET A 7 -17.88 6.51 15.84
N PRO A 8 -16.66 5.93 15.84
CA PRO A 8 -15.46 6.71 16.10
C PRO A 8 -15.31 7.82 15.05
N LYS A 9 -15.13 9.06 15.51
CA LYS A 9 -14.90 10.22 14.65
C LYS A 9 -13.59 10.01 13.89
N GLY A 10 -13.71 9.76 12.58
CA GLY A 10 -12.58 9.47 11.69
C GLY A 10 -13.01 8.78 10.39
N TYR A 11 -14.12 8.05 10.40
CA TYR A 11 -14.71 7.39 9.22
C TYR A 11 -15.66 8.33 8.43
N GLY A 12 -15.31 9.61 8.30
CA GLY A 12 -16.17 10.62 7.67
C GLY A 12 -15.45 11.87 7.18
N GLY A 13 -14.12 11.81 6.99
CA GLY A 13 -13.39 12.81 6.21
C GLY A 13 -13.30 12.38 4.76
N HIS A 14 -13.18 13.31 3.81
CA HIS A 14 -12.81 13.00 2.43
C HIS A 14 -11.65 11.99 2.46
N ARG A 15 -11.90 10.76 1.98
CA ARG A 15 -10.82 9.79 1.83
C ARG A 15 -9.81 10.46 0.91
N ARG A 16 -8.61 10.74 1.44
CA ARG A 16 -7.48 11.17 0.61
C ARG A 16 -7.33 10.15 -0.50
N GLN A 17 -7.15 10.63 -1.72
CA GLN A 17 -6.99 9.74 -2.85
C GLN A 17 -5.74 8.86 -2.59
N PRO A 18 -5.74 7.59 -3.04
CA PRO A 18 -4.61 6.70 -2.81
C PRO A 18 -3.26 7.28 -3.21
N ASP A 19 -3.22 8.09 -4.28
CA ASP A 19 -2.00 8.76 -4.73
C ASP A 19 -1.52 9.86 -3.79
N GLU A 20 -2.45 10.60 -3.16
CA GLU A 20 -2.11 11.60 -2.13
C GLU A 20 -1.49 10.92 -0.92
N VAL A 21 -2.07 9.81 -0.46
CA VAL A 21 -1.54 9.04 0.67
C VAL A 21 -0.14 8.48 0.38
N LYS A 22 0.10 7.94 -0.82
CA LYS A 22 1.43 7.45 -1.22
C LYS A 22 2.46 8.57 -1.28
N ARG A 23 2.07 9.74 -1.80
CA ARG A 23 2.96 10.91 -1.92
C ARG A 23 3.32 11.48 -0.56
N ASP A 24 2.35 11.65 0.34
CA ASP A 24 2.57 12.14 1.69
C ASP A 24 3.41 11.15 2.50
N GLY A 25 3.11 9.85 2.39
CA GLY A 25 3.91 8.78 2.99
C GLY A 25 5.38 8.87 2.59
N TRP A 26 5.67 9.13 1.31
CA TRP A 26 7.04 9.31 0.84
C TRP A 26 7.69 10.58 1.40
N LYS A 27 7.01 11.72 1.28
CA LYS A 27 7.57 13.03 1.63
C LYS A 27 7.76 13.23 3.14
N GLU A 28 6.83 12.75 3.94
CA GLU A 28 6.77 13.03 5.38
C GLU A 28 7.31 11.89 6.23
N GLN A 29 7.17 10.65 5.77
CA GLN A 29 7.51 9.45 6.56
C GLN A 29 8.61 8.60 5.93
N GLY A 30 9.03 8.91 4.70
CA GLY A 30 9.98 8.08 3.95
C GLY A 30 9.43 6.70 3.58
N LEU A 31 8.10 6.55 3.54
CA LEU A 31 7.43 5.29 3.24
C LEU A 31 6.91 5.28 1.80
N LEU A 32 7.35 4.30 1.01
CA LEU A 32 6.91 4.11 -0.38
C LEU A 32 6.05 2.84 -0.50
N ALA A 33 4.78 3.01 -0.86
CA ALA A 33 3.90 1.91 -1.24
C ALA A 33 3.75 1.86 -2.76
N VAL A 34 4.44 0.89 -3.38
CA VAL A 34 4.50 0.71 -4.84
C VAL A 34 4.14 -0.74 -5.20
N ALA A 35 3.42 -0.92 -6.31
CA ALA A 35 3.13 -2.24 -6.85
C ALA A 35 4.40 -2.79 -7.55
N ILE A 36 4.66 -4.09 -7.41
CA ILE A 36 5.85 -4.72 -8.03
C ILE A 36 5.83 -4.59 -9.56
N ASP A 37 4.63 -4.56 -10.13
CA ASP A 37 4.32 -4.50 -11.54
C ASP A 37 3.92 -3.10 -12.03
N ASP A 38 4.17 -2.05 -11.25
CA ASP A 38 3.85 -0.67 -11.62
C ASP A 38 4.48 -0.28 -12.99
N ASP A 39 3.65 0.19 -13.92
CA ASP A 39 4.05 0.54 -15.30
C ASP A 39 5.01 1.70 -15.41
N ARG A 40 5.16 2.49 -14.35
CA ARG A 40 6.15 3.57 -14.28
C ARG A 40 7.55 3.06 -13.95
N LEU A 41 7.68 1.81 -13.48
CA LEU A 41 8.96 1.18 -13.16
C LEU A 41 9.49 0.39 -14.37
N THR A 42 10.75 0.63 -14.69
CA THR A 42 11.54 -0.21 -15.60
C THR A 42 11.73 -1.61 -15.03
N TRP A 43 12.04 -2.58 -15.89
CA TRP A 43 12.28 -3.96 -15.45
C TRP A 43 13.31 -4.08 -14.32
N PRO A 44 14.48 -3.40 -14.36
CA PRO A 44 15.43 -3.43 -13.24
C PRO A 44 14.87 -2.87 -11.93
N GLU A 45 14.06 -1.80 -11.98
CA GLU A 45 13.46 -1.19 -10.79
C GLU A 45 12.39 -2.10 -10.16
N ARG A 46 11.58 -2.76 -10.99
CA ARG A 46 10.63 -3.79 -10.53
C ARG A 46 11.35 -4.92 -9.80
N GLU A 47 12.46 -5.37 -10.36
CA GLU A 47 13.28 -6.43 -9.78
C GLU A 47 13.91 -5.98 -8.46
N LEU A 48 14.39 -4.74 -8.36
CA LEU A 48 14.90 -4.17 -7.11
C LEU A 48 13.81 -4.16 -6.03
N VAL A 49 12.60 -3.69 -6.35
CA VAL A 49 11.47 -3.68 -5.41
C VAL A 49 11.12 -5.10 -4.96
N ARG A 50 11.09 -6.07 -5.89
CA ARG A 50 10.86 -7.49 -5.58
C ARG A 50 11.92 -8.02 -4.61
N GLN A 51 13.20 -7.81 -4.91
CA GLN A 51 14.30 -8.29 -4.07
C GLN A 51 14.30 -7.64 -2.67
N LEU A 52 14.02 -6.35 -2.59
CA LEU A 52 13.87 -5.65 -1.31
C LEU A 52 12.71 -6.21 -0.50
N GLY A 53 11.55 -6.40 -1.14
CA GLY A 53 10.38 -7.01 -0.52
C GLY A 53 10.69 -8.42 -0.01
N GLU A 54 11.32 -9.26 -0.84
CA GLU A 54 11.69 -10.62 -0.45
C GLU A 54 12.71 -10.68 0.69
N ARG A 55 13.66 -9.75 0.73
CA ARG A 55 14.64 -9.66 1.80
C ARG A 55 14.03 -9.18 3.11
N LEU A 56 13.08 -8.23 3.06
CA LEU A 56 12.48 -7.63 4.24
C LEU A 56 11.31 -8.47 4.81
N TYR A 57 10.54 -9.12 3.94
CA TYR A 57 9.28 -9.77 4.30
C TYR A 57 9.22 -11.25 3.90
N GLY A 58 10.27 -11.79 3.29
CA GLY A 58 10.30 -13.16 2.79
C GLY A 58 9.70 -13.30 1.38
N LYS A 59 9.86 -14.48 0.78
CA LYS A 59 9.29 -14.78 -0.54
C LYS A 59 7.78 -14.58 -0.50
N ARG A 60 7.25 -13.79 -1.44
CA ARG A 60 5.80 -13.69 -1.62
C ARG A 60 5.30 -15.09 -1.96
N GLU A 61 4.33 -15.59 -1.19
CA GLU A 61 3.57 -16.75 -1.60
C GLU A 61 2.97 -16.39 -2.96
N ARG A 62 3.48 -17.03 -4.03
CA ARG A 62 2.84 -16.90 -5.33
C ARG A 62 1.43 -17.39 -5.10
N GLU A 63 0.45 -16.50 -5.22
CA GLU A 63 -0.96 -16.90 -5.28
C GLU A 63 -0.99 -18.08 -6.24
N ALA A 64 -1.22 -19.28 -5.67
CA ALA A 64 -1.46 -20.45 -6.46
C ALA A 64 -2.52 -20.02 -7.45
N ARG A 65 -2.23 -20.11 -8.74
CA ARG A 65 -3.17 -19.78 -9.81
C ARG A 65 -4.47 -20.48 -9.46
N HIS A 66 -5.43 -19.74 -8.91
CA HIS A 66 -6.80 -20.18 -8.84
C HIS A 66 -7.25 -20.10 -10.30
N GLY A 67 -7.30 -21.28 -10.92
CA GLY A 67 -7.86 -21.47 -12.25
C GLY A 67 -9.35 -21.14 -12.28
#